data_AF-A0A7J6TSY5-F1
#
_entry.id   AF-A0A7J6TSY5-F1
#
_cell.length_a   1.000
_cell.length_b   1.000
_cell.length_c   1.000
_cell.angle_alpha   90.00
_cell.angle_beta   90.00
_cell.angle_gamma   90.00
#
_symmetry.space_group_name_H-M   'P 1'
#
loop_
_entity.id
_entity.type
_entity.pdbx_description
1 polymer ?
#
loop_
_entity_poly.entity_id
_entity_poly.type
_entity_poly.pdbx_seq_one_letter_code
_entity_poly.pdbx_strand_id
1 'polypeptide(L)'
;RKLKALLLKRCIGCVHVLAQLQRDKPGAARMMDKKLVADKYWEGVLQAERDFNAEMDDVVKESEMTEEGFGRSVWPQGLQFYRLEQHKEMMAKKEADEAEARKIGGDSSDASSGGKRDDPETVERKEAMRKHLREVGWFAFGLVRVDRAGWRRL
;
A
#
# COMPACT_ATOMS: atom_id res chain seq x y z
N ARG A 1 -5.02 29.35 20.14
CA ARG A 1 -5.70 28.36 19.26
C ARG A 1 -5.04 28.20 17.88
N LYS A 2 -4.82 29.27 17.09
CA LYS A 2 -4.16 29.16 15.77
C LYS A 2 -2.72 28.59 15.84
N LEU A 3 -1.95 28.98 16.86
CA LEU A 3 -0.56 28.52 17.04
C LEU A 3 -0.45 26.99 17.20
N LYS A 4 -1.31 26.38 18.04
CA LYS A 4 -1.36 24.93 18.24
C LYS A 4 -1.63 24.16 16.95
N ALA A 5 -2.55 24.65 16.13
CA ALA A 5 -2.87 24.04 14.84
C ALA A 5 -1.70 24.13 13.85
N LEU A 6 -0.98 25.25 13.82
CA LEU A 6 0.20 25.42 12.99
C LEU A 6 1.36 24.52 13.45
N LEU A 7 1.58 24.41 14.76
CA LEU A 7 2.61 23.53 15.32
C LEU A 7 2.32 22.07 15.00
N LEU A 8 1.06 21.66 15.09
CA LEU A 8 0.64 20.31 14.70
C LEU A 8 0.84 20.05 13.21
N LYS A 9 0.58 21.05 12.34
CA LYS A 9 0.85 20.94 10.90
C LYS A 9 2.35 20.79 10.61
N ARG A 10 3.20 21.55 11.30
CA ARG A 10 4.67 21.38 11.24
C ARG A 10 5.08 19.98 11.68
N CYS A 11 4.57 19.52 12.82
CA CYS A 11 4.81 18.17 13.35
C CYS A 11 4.44 17.07 12.33
N ILE A 12 3.27 17.17 11.68
CA ILE A 12 2.88 16.23 10.61
C ILE A 12 3.93 16.23 9.48
N GLY A 13 4.38 17.40 9.02
CA GLY A 13 5.45 17.52 8.03
C GLY A 13 6.76 16.84 8.49
N CYS A 14 7.16 17.01 9.75
CA CYS A 14 8.29 16.31 10.33
C CYS A 14 8.11 14.78 10.29
N VAL A 15 6.90 14.26 10.55
CA VAL A 15 6.61 12.82 10.45
C VAL A 15 6.78 12.30 9.01
N HIS A 16 6.42 13.07 7.98
CA HIS A 16 6.70 12.69 6.59
C HIS A 16 8.20 12.55 6.33
N VAL A 17 9.01 13.51 6.80
CA VAL A 17 10.47 13.49 6.67
C VAL A 17 11.05 12.28 7.41
N LEU A 18 10.60 12.01 8.63
CA LEU A 18 11.01 10.84 9.40
C LEU A 18 10.71 9.53 8.66
N ALA A 19 9.49 9.39 8.12
CA ALA A 19 9.09 8.21 7.39
C ALA A 19 9.92 8.00 6.11
N GLN A 20 10.36 9.09 5.46
CA GLN A 20 11.28 9.01 4.33
C GLN A 20 12.70 8.61 4.79
N LEU A 21 13.22 9.25 5.82
CA LEU A 21 14.55 8.95 6.38
C LEU A 21 14.67 7.49 6.85
N GLN A 22 13.63 6.95 7.49
CA GLN A 22 13.57 5.55 7.91
C GLN A 22 13.55 4.57 6.75
N ARG A 23 12.95 4.96 5.60
CA ARG A 23 12.96 4.15 4.38
C ARG A 23 14.32 4.18 3.69
N ASP A 24 14.95 5.35 3.64
CA ASP A 24 16.16 5.56 2.84
C ASP A 24 17.44 5.10 3.56
N LYS A 25 17.55 5.34 4.87
CA LYS A 25 18.74 5.05 5.68
C LYS A 25 19.27 3.61 5.56
N PRO A 26 18.46 2.54 5.68
CA PRO A 26 18.99 1.17 5.55
C PRO A 26 19.49 0.86 4.13
N GLY A 27 18.89 1.46 3.11
CA GLY A 27 19.34 1.34 1.72
C GLY A 27 20.68 2.05 1.52
N ALA A 28 20.78 3.29 2.00
CA ALA A 28 22.01 4.08 1.96
C ALA A 28 23.17 3.38 2.70
N ALA A 29 22.91 2.84 3.89
CA ALA A 29 23.92 2.11 4.66
C ALA A 29 24.48 0.91 3.89
N ARG A 30 23.63 0.11 3.23
CA ARG A 30 24.07 -1.02 2.39
C ARG A 30 24.91 -0.59 1.19
N MET A 31 24.58 0.54 0.58
CA MET A 31 25.35 1.08 -0.56
C MET A 31 26.71 1.59 -0.11
N MET A 32 26.79 2.21 1.06
CA MET A 32 28.06 2.65 1.67
C MET A 32 28.98 1.49 2.02
N ASP A 33 28.43 0.42 2.60
CA ASP A 33 29.20 -0.77 2.97
C ASP A 33 29.85 -1.43 1.74
N LYS A 34 29.14 -1.38 0.60
CA LYS A 34 29.63 -1.85 -0.71
C LYS A 34 30.47 -0.82 -1.46
N LYS A 35 30.71 0.37 -0.89
CA LYS A 35 31.43 1.49 -1.50
C LYS A 35 30.86 1.90 -2.87
N LEU A 36 29.55 1.77 -3.05
CA LEU A 36 28.84 2.15 -4.28
C LEU A 36 28.47 3.63 -4.32
N VAL A 37 28.68 4.35 -3.23
CA VAL A 37 28.31 5.75 -3.04
C VAL A 37 29.45 6.49 -2.35
N ALA A 38 29.58 7.79 -2.62
CA ALA A 38 30.61 8.62 -2.02
C ALA A 38 30.38 8.90 -0.53
N ASP A 39 31.45 9.00 0.25
CA ASP A 39 31.41 9.28 1.70
C ASP A 39 30.63 10.56 2.02
N LYS A 40 30.80 11.61 1.19
CA LYS A 40 30.07 12.87 1.32
C LYS A 40 28.54 12.70 1.27
N TYR A 41 28.02 11.74 0.51
CA TYR A 41 26.59 11.49 0.46
C TYR A 41 26.11 10.88 1.78
N TRP A 42 26.86 9.92 2.33
CA TRP A 42 26.52 9.31 3.62
C TRP A 42 26.57 10.31 4.76
N GLU A 43 27.60 11.15 4.79
CA GLU A 43 27.67 12.28 5.72
C GLU A 43 26.45 13.19 5.59
N GLY A 44 25.98 13.45 4.36
CA GLY A 44 24.75 14.20 4.11
C GLY A 44 23.50 13.53 4.71
N VAL A 45 23.37 12.20 4.59
CA VAL A 45 22.27 11.44 5.20
C VAL A 45 22.32 11.52 6.73
N LEU A 46 23.52 11.38 7.32
CA LEU A 46 23.72 11.51 8.76
C LEU A 46 23.47 12.94 9.25
N GLN A 47 23.84 13.95 8.46
CA GLN A 47 23.58 15.34 8.79
C GLN A 47 22.08 15.63 8.78
N ALA A 48 21.36 15.16 7.76
CA ALA A 48 19.91 15.30 7.71
C ALA A 48 19.20 14.66 8.91
N GLU A 49 19.71 13.52 9.42
CA GLU A 49 19.21 12.90 10.64
C GLU A 49 19.47 13.78 11.88
N ARG A 50 20.65 14.38 12.00
CA ARG A 50 20.97 15.29 13.11
C ARG A 50 20.08 16.52 13.09
N ASP A 51 19.90 17.14 11.93
CA ASP A 51 19.05 18.30 11.74
C ASP A 51 17.59 17.97 12.08
N PHE A 52 17.12 16.78 11.69
CA PHE A 52 15.79 16.29 12.05
C PHE A 52 15.62 16.07 13.57
N ASN A 53 16.62 15.50 14.25
CA ASN A 53 16.54 15.31 15.71
C ASN A 53 16.54 16.66 16.46
N ALA A 54 17.32 17.63 15.99
CA ALA A 54 17.29 18.99 16.55
C ALA A 54 15.91 19.65 16.37
N GLU A 55 15.34 19.53 15.17
CA GLU A 55 13.99 19.99 14.87
C GLU A 55 12.94 19.30 15.77
N MET A 56 13.12 18.00 16.06
CA MET A 56 12.22 17.28 16.95
C MET A 56 12.22 17.88 18.37
N ASP A 57 13.41 18.13 18.92
CA ASP A 57 13.58 18.72 20.24
C ASP A 57 12.99 20.14 20.30
N ASP A 58 13.15 20.92 19.24
CA ASP A 58 12.62 22.28 19.17
C ASP A 58 11.09 22.30 19.12
N VAL A 59 10.46 21.39 18.37
CA VAL A 59 8.99 21.24 18.38
C VAL A 59 8.48 20.88 19.77
N VAL A 60 9.19 20.02 20.52
CA VAL A 60 8.82 19.68 21.91
C VAL A 60 8.94 20.92 22.80
N LYS A 61 10.05 21.65 22.74
CA LYS A 61 10.23 22.89 23.51
C LYS A 61 9.14 23.92 23.19
N GLU A 62 8.86 24.15 21.91
CA GLU A 62 7.82 25.08 21.46
C GLU A 62 6.42 24.66 21.91
N SER A 63 6.13 23.35 21.89
CA SER A 63 4.84 22.84 22.36
C SER A 63 4.66 23.02 23.87
N GLU A 64 5.71 22.83 24.67
CA GLU A 64 5.67 23.04 26.11
C GLU A 64 5.50 24.53 26.46
N MET A 65 6.12 25.42 25.70
CA MET A 65 5.90 26.87 25.82
C MET A 65 4.48 27.31 25.40
N THR A 66 3.84 26.54 24.51
CA THR A 66 2.48 26.84 24.02
C THR A 66 1.42 26.44 25.03
N GLU A 67 1.55 25.26 25.62
CA GLU A 67 0.62 24.69 26.60
C GLU A 67 1.34 23.65 27.44
N GLU A 68 1.28 23.78 28.76
CA GLU A 68 1.94 22.86 29.69
C GLU A 68 1.47 21.42 29.47
N GLY A 69 2.41 20.48 29.35
CA GLY A 69 2.14 19.08 29.07
C GLY A 69 1.79 18.76 27.61
N PHE A 70 1.70 19.76 26.71
CA PHE A 70 1.44 19.49 25.30
C PHE A 70 2.62 18.81 24.61
N GLY A 71 3.86 19.06 25.03
CA GLY A 71 5.05 18.48 24.39
C GLY A 71 5.16 16.98 24.47
N ARG A 72 4.57 16.36 25.49
CA ARG A 72 4.49 14.89 25.56
C ARG A 72 3.49 14.30 24.56
N SER A 73 2.49 15.08 24.15
CA SER A 73 1.37 14.60 23.31
C SER A 73 1.44 15.04 21.85
N VAL A 74 2.27 16.05 21.53
CA VAL A 74 2.38 16.61 20.17
C VAL A 74 2.79 15.57 19.12
N TRP A 75 3.75 14.70 19.44
CA TRP A 75 4.22 13.65 18.53
C TRP A 75 3.23 12.50 18.34
N PRO A 76 2.66 11.90 19.40
CA PRO A 76 1.59 10.92 19.26
C PRO A 76 0.41 11.45 18.44
N GLN A 77 -0.01 12.70 18.69
CA GLN A 77 -1.09 13.33 17.94
C GLN A 77 -0.70 13.55 16.46
N GLY A 78 0.49 14.11 16.20
CA GLY A 78 0.98 14.30 14.83
C GLY A 78 1.05 13.00 14.02
N LEU A 79 1.49 11.90 14.65
CA LEU A 79 1.53 10.58 14.02
C LEU A 79 0.14 10.03 13.70
N GLN A 80 -0.86 10.28 14.56
CA GLN A 80 -2.25 9.90 14.28
C GLN A 80 -2.80 10.66 13.06
N PHE A 81 -2.54 11.97 12.97
CA PHE A 81 -2.96 12.76 11.81
C PHE A 81 -2.26 12.33 10.52
N TYR A 82 -0.95 12.05 10.59
CA TYR A 82 -0.21 11.50 9.45
C TYR A 82 -0.83 10.19 8.94
N ARG A 83 -1.17 9.26 9.83
CA ARG A 83 -1.82 7.99 9.45
C ARG A 83 -3.20 8.21 8.81
N LEU A 84 -3.96 9.17 9.33
CA LEU A 84 -5.25 9.53 8.76
C LEU A 84 -5.10 10.12 7.34
N GLU A 85 -4.08 10.95 7.12
CA GLU A 85 -3.76 11.52 5.81
C GLU A 85 -3.34 10.44 4.82
N GLN A 86 -2.44 9.53 5.20
CA GLN A 86 -2.06 8.37 4.39
C GLN A 86 -3.25 7.48 4.03
N HIS A 87 -4.18 7.27 4.97
CA HIS A 87 -5.40 6.50 4.69
C HIS A 87 -6.29 7.22 3.66
N LYS A 88 -6.46 8.55 3.79
CA LYS A 88 -7.24 9.35 2.84
C LYS A 88 -6.61 9.33 1.44
N GLU A 89 -5.29 9.49 1.35
CA GLU A 89 -4.55 9.42 0.09
C GLU A 89 -4.72 8.05 -0.58
N MET A 90 -4.61 6.95 0.17
CA MET A 90 -4.84 5.60 -0.37
C MET A 90 -6.27 5.40 -0.89
N MET A 91 -7.28 5.88 -0.16
CA MET A 91 -8.68 5.76 -0.60
C MET A 91 -8.94 6.59 -1.86
N ALA A 92 -8.46 7.84 -1.89
CA ALA A 92 -8.58 8.70 -3.06
C ALA A 92 -7.88 8.11 -4.28
N LYS A 93 -6.71 7.49 -4.11
CA LYS A 93 -6.00 6.80 -5.19
C LYS A 93 -6.79 5.60 -5.70
N LYS A 94 -7.34 4.77 -4.81
CA LYS A 94 -8.20 3.65 -5.21
C LYS A 94 -9.43 4.11 -5.99
N GLU A 95 -10.10 5.16 -5.53
CA GLU A 95 -11.25 5.74 -6.23
C GLU A 95 -10.86 6.27 -7.62
N ALA A 96 -9.68 6.89 -7.75
CA ALA A 96 -9.16 7.33 -9.04
C ALA A 96 -8.86 6.17 -10.00
N ASP A 97 -8.19 5.12 -9.50
CA ASP A 97 -7.87 3.91 -10.26
C ASP A 97 -9.15 3.18 -10.72
N GLU A 98 -10.16 3.10 -9.86
CA GLU A 98 -11.48 2.54 -10.20
C GLU A 98 -12.23 3.37 -11.24
N ALA A 99 -12.16 4.70 -11.15
CA ALA A 99 -12.77 5.59 -12.12
C ALA A 99 -12.06 5.51 -13.49
N GLU A 100 -10.73 5.35 -13.49
CA GLU A 100 -9.95 5.13 -14.72
C GLU A 100 -10.29 3.77 -15.35
N ALA A 101 -10.37 2.70 -14.55
CA ALA A 101 -10.76 1.38 -15.02
C ALA A 101 -12.17 1.36 -15.64
N ARG A 102 -13.13 2.12 -15.08
CA ARG A 102 -14.47 2.27 -15.66
C ARG A 102 -14.47 2.98 -17.01
N LYS A 103 -13.61 3.98 -17.21
CA LYS A 103 -13.48 4.68 -18.51
C LYS A 103 -12.91 3.75 -19.58
N ILE A 104 -11.89 2.97 -19.24
CA ILE A 104 -11.27 2.00 -20.16
C ILE A 104 -12.24 0.85 -20.50
N GLY A 105 -13.06 0.41 -19.54
CA GLY A 105 -14.10 -0.61 -19.77
C GLY A 105 -15.27 -0.14 -20.64
N GLY A 106 -15.59 1.16 -20.62
CA GLY A 106 -16.67 1.74 -21.46
C GLY A 106 -16.32 1.74 -22.96
N ASP A 107 -15.06 2.02 -23.30
CA ASP A 107 -14.60 2.16 -24.69
C ASP A 107 -14.47 0.82 -25.44
N SER A 108 -14.51 -0.30 -24.70
CA SER A 108 -14.53 -1.66 -25.27
C SER A 108 -15.95 -2.26 -25.38
N SER A 109 -16.95 -1.65 -24.72
CA SER A 109 -18.33 -2.15 -24.75
C SER A 109 -19.14 -1.71 -25.97
N ASP A 110 -18.70 -0.71 -26.73
CA ASP A 110 -19.40 -0.24 -27.95
C ASP A 110 -18.95 -0.96 -29.24
N ALA A 111 -17.97 -1.87 -29.17
CA ALA A 111 -17.51 -2.69 -30.30
C ALA A 111 -17.98 -4.16 -30.25
N SER A 112 -18.79 -4.56 -29.26
CA SER A 112 -19.23 -5.94 -29.08
C SER A 112 -20.76 -6.07 -28.96
N SER A 113 -21.48 -5.51 -29.92
CA SER A 113 -22.86 -5.91 -30.24
C SER A 113 -22.92 -6.95 -31.38
N GLY A 114 -21.83 -7.70 -31.59
CA GLY A 114 -21.78 -8.84 -32.50
C GLY A 114 -22.03 -10.15 -31.75
N GLY A 115 -23.30 -10.56 -31.65
CA GLY A 115 -23.66 -11.87 -31.11
C GLY A 115 -22.93 -12.99 -31.85
N LYS A 116 -21.99 -13.63 -31.17
CA LYS A 116 -21.24 -14.79 -31.68
C LYS A 116 -22.21 -15.96 -31.70
N ARG A 117 -22.78 -16.26 -32.87
CA ARG A 117 -23.56 -17.49 -33.09
C ARG A 117 -22.57 -18.64 -32.94
N ASP A 118 -22.72 -19.43 -31.88
CA ASP A 118 -21.87 -20.59 -31.67
C ASP A 118 -22.14 -21.63 -32.76
N ASP A 119 -21.12 -21.94 -33.57
CA ASP A 119 -21.20 -23.01 -34.58
C ASP A 119 -21.43 -24.37 -33.88
N PRO A 120 -22.36 -25.21 -34.36
CA PRO A 120 -22.83 -26.42 -33.67
C PRO A 120 -21.71 -27.43 -33.37
N GLU A 121 -20.67 -27.46 -34.18
CA GLU A 121 -19.50 -28.32 -34.01
C GLU A 121 -18.69 -27.98 -32.74
N THR A 122 -18.63 -26.71 -32.37
CA THR A 122 -17.90 -26.26 -31.16
C THR A 122 -18.65 -26.59 -29.88
N VAL A 123 -19.98 -26.64 -29.95
CA VAL A 123 -20.85 -27.06 -28.85
C VAL A 123 -20.74 -28.57 -28.64
N GLU A 124 -20.81 -29.37 -29.71
CA GLU A 124 -20.61 -30.82 -29.63
C GLU A 124 -19.22 -31.19 -29.11
N ARG A 125 -18.16 -30.48 -29.53
CA ARG A 125 -16.79 -30.75 -29.07
C ARG A 125 -16.62 -30.43 -27.58
N LYS A 126 -17.27 -29.37 -27.07
CA LYS A 126 -17.31 -29.04 -25.64
C LYS A 126 -18.13 -30.04 -24.83
N GLU A 127 -19.23 -30.55 -25.38
CA GLU A 127 -20.05 -31.57 -24.74
C GLU A 127 -19.36 -32.95 -24.72
N ALA A 128 -18.68 -33.33 -25.81
CA ALA A 128 -17.86 -34.52 -25.87
C ALA A 128 -16.69 -34.46 -24.88
N MET A 129 -16.03 -33.30 -24.76
CA MET A 129 -15.01 -33.07 -23.75
C MET A 129 -15.59 -33.15 -22.32
N ARG A 130 -16.75 -32.54 -22.04
CA ARG A 130 -17.44 -32.66 -20.74
C ARG A 130 -17.89 -34.09 -20.43
N LYS A 131 -18.25 -34.89 -21.43
CA LYS A 131 -18.60 -36.30 -21.25
C LYS A 131 -17.36 -37.14 -20.93
N HIS A 132 -16.27 -36.91 -21.66
CA HIS A 132 -14.99 -37.56 -21.40
C HIS A 132 -14.45 -37.22 -20.00
N LEU A 133 -14.50 -35.95 -19.59
CA LEU A 133 -14.11 -35.52 -18.23
C LEU A 133 -14.96 -36.15 -17.12
N ARG A 134 -16.25 -36.44 -17.38
CA ARG A 134 -17.12 -37.16 -16.44
C ARG A 134 -16.77 -38.65 -16.35
N GLU A 135 -16.37 -39.28 -17.46
CA GLU A 135 -15.89 -40.67 -17.48
C GLU A 135 -14.51 -40.84 -16.85
N VAL A 136 -13.58 -39.90 -17.05
CA VAL A 136 -12.25 -39.92 -16.42
C VAL A 136 -12.23 -39.36 -14.99
N GLY A 137 -13.40 -39.08 -14.40
CA GLY A 137 -13.52 -38.70 -12.99
C GLY A 137 -12.83 -37.39 -12.62
N TRP A 138 -12.74 -36.42 -13.53
CA TRP A 138 -12.20 -35.09 -13.26
C TRP A 138 -13.33 -34.07 -13.18
N PHE A 139 -13.80 -33.82 -11.97
CA PHE A 139 -14.64 -32.66 -11.65
C PHE A 139 -13.73 -31.46 -11.37
N ALA A 140 -13.67 -30.52 -12.31
CA ALA A 140 -13.05 -29.21 -12.10
C ALA A 140 -14.06 -28.26 -11.45
N PHE A 141 -14.04 -28.18 -10.12
CA PHE A 141 -14.33 -26.94 -9.39
C PHE A 141 -13.66 -27.04 -8.03
N GLY A 142 -12.77 -26.09 -7.72
CA GLY A 142 -12.04 -26.06 -6.46
C GLY A 142 -13.00 -25.97 -5.27
N LEU A 143 -13.09 -27.05 -4.50
CA LEU A 143 -12.73 -27.13 -3.08
C LEU A 143 -12.93 -28.59 -2.65
N VAL A 144 -11.91 -29.16 -2.01
CA VAL A 144 -11.94 -30.43 -1.27
C VAL A 144 -12.05 -31.70 -2.14
N ARG A 145 -10.93 -32.44 -2.17
CA ARG A 145 -10.85 -33.84 -2.58
C ARG A 145 -11.55 -34.70 -1.50
N VAL A 146 -12.69 -35.28 -1.82
CA VAL A 146 -13.33 -36.32 -1.00
C VAL A 146 -12.93 -37.67 -1.58
N ASP A 147 -11.93 -38.31 -0.98
CA ASP A 147 -11.63 -39.72 -1.25
C ASP A 147 -12.51 -40.63 -0.39
N ARG A 148 -12.97 -41.71 -1.01
CA ARG A 148 -14.01 -42.62 -0.54
C ARG A 148 -13.47 -43.64 0.48
N ALA A 149 -12.78 -43.21 1.54
CA ALA A 149 -12.44 -44.09 2.65
C ALA A 149 -11.92 -43.31 3.87
N GLY A 150 -12.70 -43.29 4.96
CA GLY A 150 -12.18 -43.27 6.32
C GLY A 150 -11.63 -41.94 6.85
N TRP A 151 -12.35 -41.35 7.80
CA TRP A 151 -11.91 -40.19 8.57
C TRP A 151 -10.72 -40.53 9.45
N ARG A 152 -9.66 -39.71 9.42
CA ARG A 152 -8.79 -39.48 10.59
C ARG A 152 -8.15 -38.10 10.50
N ARG A 153 -8.43 -37.32 11.54
CA ARG A 153 -7.89 -35.99 11.84
C ARG A 153 -6.50 -36.17 12.46
N LEU A 154 -5.52 -35.42 11.98
CA LEU A 154 -4.40 -34.92 12.79
C LEU A 154 -4.45 -33.40 12.70
#